data_AF-A0A953LNU2-F1
#
_entry.id   AF-A0A953LNU2-F1
#
_cell.length_a   1.000
_cell.length_b   1.000
_cell.length_c   1.000
_cell.angle_alpha   90.00
_cell.angle_beta   90.00
_cell.angle_gamma   90.00
#
_symmetry.space_group_name_H-M   'P 1'
#
loop_
_entity.id
_entity.type
_entity.pdbx_description
1 polymer ?
#
loop_
_entity_poly.entity_id
_entity_poly.type
_entity_poly.pdbx_seq_one_letter_code
_entity_poly.pdbx_strand_id
1 'polypeptide(L)'
;LHSCASYGALAKLLRNATTRGRAFQRRIRLHTAQRAPVVFSWTRSSPRVHLSNGNPVETWTSYGTLDLDSGRFRPSDRRLEGLLELLGAFDRDPVDVAASYGRETGECCFCQRPLTDPRSVRAGYGRTCAKSNGLPWG
;
A
#
# COMPACT_ATOMS: atom_id res chain seq x y z
N LEU A 1 -12.61 1.96 -21.93
CA LEU A 1 -11.32 1.23 -21.88
C LEU A 1 -11.26 0.43 -20.58
N HIS A 2 -11.86 -0.76 -20.56
CA HIS A 2 -11.82 -1.66 -19.38
C HIS A 2 -10.77 -2.75 -19.57
N SER A 3 -9.52 -2.35 -19.80
CA SER A 3 -8.40 -3.28 -19.71
C SER A 3 -8.06 -3.45 -18.24
N CYS A 4 -8.12 -4.68 -17.73
CA CYS A 4 -7.51 -5.01 -16.46
C CYS A 4 -6.02 -4.67 -16.51
N ALA A 5 -5.65 -3.56 -15.87
CA ALA A 5 -4.26 -3.23 -15.64
C ALA A 5 -3.64 -4.30 -14.74
N SER A 6 -2.43 -4.72 -15.09
CA SER A 6 -1.61 -5.59 -14.26
C SER A 6 -0.51 -4.74 -13.60
N TYR A 7 -0.35 -4.94 -12.29
CA TYR A 7 0.63 -4.27 -11.43
C TYR A 7 1.54 -5.34 -10.83
N GLY A 8 2.41 -5.90 -11.67
CA GLY A 8 3.24 -7.05 -11.33
C GLY A 8 4.33 -6.76 -10.29
N ALA A 9 4.94 -5.58 -10.35
CA ALA A 9 5.97 -5.17 -9.40
C ALA A 9 5.36 -4.86 -8.01
N LEU A 10 4.21 -4.19 -7.99
CA LEU A 10 3.42 -3.99 -6.78
C LEU A 10 3.03 -5.33 -6.16
N ALA A 11 2.46 -6.25 -6.94
CA ALA A 11 2.07 -7.57 -6.45
C ALA A 11 3.26 -8.34 -5.85
N LYS A 12 4.43 -8.30 -6.52
CA LYS A 12 5.67 -8.91 -6.00
C LYS A 12 6.10 -8.30 -4.67
N LEU A 13 6.02 -6.98 -4.52
CA LEU A 13 6.35 -6.30 -3.26
C LEU A 13 5.40 -6.70 -2.12
N LEU A 14 4.09 -6.66 -2.37
CA LEU A 14 3.08 -7.03 -1.36
C LEU A 14 3.20 -8.50 -0.95
N ARG A 15 3.60 -9.38 -1.88
CA ARG A 15 3.94 -10.78 -1.60
C ARG A 15 5.22 -10.91 -0.77
N ASN A 16 6.27 -10.16 -1.09
CA ASN A 16 7.50 -10.20 -0.29
C ASN A 16 7.26 -9.75 1.16
N ALA A 17 6.35 -8.78 1.35
CA ALA A 17 5.94 -8.32 2.67
C ALA A 17 5.25 -9.41 3.52
N THR A 18 4.61 -10.43 2.92
CA THR A 18 4.04 -11.56 3.68
C THR A 18 5.12 -12.54 4.14
N THR A 19 6.18 -12.73 3.35
CA THR A 19 7.28 -13.66 3.68
C THR A 19 8.17 -13.14 4.81
N ARG A 20 8.46 -11.83 4.80
CA ARG A 20 9.40 -11.17 5.72
C ARG A 20 8.75 -10.65 7.01
N GLY A 21 7.44 -10.42 7.00
CA GLY A 21 6.68 -9.93 8.15
C GLY A 21 6.18 -11.04 9.07
N ARG A 22 6.10 -10.74 10.38
CA ARG A 22 5.47 -11.63 11.38
C ARG A 22 3.97 -11.38 11.57
N ALA A 23 3.44 -10.27 11.06
CA ALA A 23 2.04 -9.91 11.23
C ALA A 23 1.13 -10.77 10.34
N PHE A 24 0.11 -11.38 10.94
CA PHE A 24 -0.88 -12.21 10.23
C PHE A 24 -1.69 -11.37 9.22
N GLN A 25 -2.14 -10.19 9.64
CA GLN A 25 -2.78 -9.20 8.78
C GLN A 25 -1.77 -8.11 8.42
N ARG A 26 -1.72 -7.76 7.14
CA ARG A 26 -0.88 -6.70 6.58
C ARG A 26 -1.76 -5.57 6.08
N ARG A 27 -1.28 -4.34 6.27
CA ARG A 27 -1.91 -3.13 5.78
C ARG A 27 -0.87 -2.17 5.25
N ILE A 28 -1.23 -1.42 4.22
CA ILE A 28 -0.52 -0.21 3.77
C ILE A 28 -1.58 0.86 3.60
N ARG A 29 -1.40 2.02 4.25
CA ARG A 29 -2.26 3.19 4.03
C ARG A 29 -1.50 4.22 3.22
N LEU A 30 -2.12 4.69 2.16
CA LEU A 30 -1.63 5.72 1.25
C LEU A 30 -2.77 6.67 0.93
N HIS A 31 -2.47 7.80 0.30
CA HIS A 31 -3.49 8.69 -0.24
C HIS A 31 -3.32 8.84 -1.75
N THR A 32 -4.40 9.16 -2.46
CA THR A 32 -4.31 9.63 -3.85
C THR A 32 -3.72 11.04 -3.88
N ALA A 33 -3.40 11.56 -5.07
CA ALA A 33 -2.97 12.95 -5.24
C ALA A 33 -4.01 13.95 -4.68
N GLN A 34 -5.30 13.60 -4.75
CA GLN A 34 -6.42 14.34 -4.19
C GLN A 34 -6.59 14.12 -2.67
N ARG A 35 -5.60 13.52 -1.99
CA ARG A 35 -5.59 13.21 -0.55
C ARG A 35 -6.69 12.25 -0.09
N ALA A 36 -7.30 11.49 -1.00
CA ALA A 36 -8.29 10.50 -0.62
C ALA A 36 -7.61 9.22 -0.08
N PRO A 37 -8.09 8.62 1.03
CA PRO A 37 -7.42 7.49 1.64
C PRO A 37 -7.60 6.19 0.87
N VAL A 38 -6.51 5.42 0.75
CA VAL A 38 -6.48 4.09 0.16
C VAL A 38 -5.72 3.15 1.10
N VAL A 39 -6.41 2.11 1.55
CA VAL A 39 -5.86 1.05 2.39
C VAL A 39 -5.79 -0.24 1.60
N PHE A 40 -4.58 -0.74 1.43
CA PHE A 40 -4.29 -2.09 0.96
C PHE A 40 -4.32 -3.02 2.16
N SER A 41 -5.14 -4.07 2.14
CA SER A 41 -5.23 -5.01 3.24
C SER A 41 -5.29 -6.45 2.77
N TRP A 42 -4.52 -7.33 3.43
CA TRP A 42 -4.47 -8.76 3.12
C TRP A 42 -3.93 -9.57 4.30
N THR A 43 -4.09 -10.88 4.22
CA THR A 43 -3.49 -11.84 5.16
C THR A 43 -2.33 -12.59 4.50
N ARG A 44 -1.47 -13.22 5.31
CA ARG A 44 -0.33 -13.99 4.80
C ARG A 44 -0.72 -15.12 3.83
N SER A 45 -1.91 -15.71 4.00
CA SER A 45 -2.42 -16.81 3.16
C SER A 45 -3.29 -16.36 1.98
N SER A 46 -3.67 -15.08 1.92
CA SER A 46 -4.55 -14.58 0.87
C SER A 46 -3.75 -14.23 -0.39
N PRO A 47 -4.15 -14.74 -1.58
CA PRO A 47 -3.60 -14.28 -2.85
C PRO A 47 -4.22 -12.94 -3.28
N ARG A 48 -5.10 -12.34 -2.47
CA ARG A 48 -5.81 -11.09 -2.80
C ARG A 48 -5.53 -10.01 -1.78
N VAL A 49 -5.35 -8.80 -2.30
CA VAL A 49 -5.29 -7.55 -1.55
C VAL A 49 -6.56 -6.76 -1.79
N HIS A 50 -7.24 -6.41 -0.73
CA HIS A 50 -8.42 -5.54 -0.77
C HIS A 50 -7.98 -4.08 -0.69
N LEU A 51 -8.52 -3.25 -1.58
CA LEU A 51 -8.32 -1.82 -1.57
C LEU A 51 -9.60 -1.17 -1.04
N SER A 52 -9.49 -0.30 -0.05
CA SER A 52 -10.64 0.37 0.55
C SER A 52 -10.29 1.75 1.12
N ASN A 53 -11.31 2.48 1.59
CA ASN A 53 -11.12 3.73 2.33
C ASN A 53 -10.54 3.56 3.75
N GLY A 54 -10.40 2.32 4.24
CA GLY A 54 -9.87 2.02 5.58
C GLY A 54 -10.83 2.28 6.75
N ASN A 55 -12.07 2.67 6.49
CA ASN A 55 -13.07 2.98 7.50
C ASN A 55 -13.61 1.72 8.22
N PRO A 56 -14.30 1.88 9.38
CA PRO A 56 -15.08 0.82 10.01
C PRO A 56 -16.15 0.26 9.06
N VAL A 57 -16.64 -0.95 9.34
CA VAL A 57 -17.54 -1.74 8.46
C VAL A 57 -18.75 -0.93 7.98
N GLU A 58 -19.36 -0.14 8.86
CA GLU A 58 -20.56 0.67 8.57
C GLU A 58 -20.35 1.71 7.46
N THR A 59 -19.12 2.22 7.32
CA THR A 59 -18.75 3.26 6.34
C THR A 59 -17.62 2.78 5.41
N TRP A 60 -17.38 1.47 5.38
CA TRP A 60 -16.33 0.86 4.59
C TRP A 60 -16.69 0.89 3.11
N THR A 61 -15.77 1.40 2.29
CA THR A 61 -15.94 1.45 0.84
C THR A 61 -14.82 0.66 0.18
N SER A 62 -15.17 -0.39 -0.56
CA SER A 62 -14.22 -1.12 -1.41
C SER A 62 -13.98 -0.38 -2.71
N TYR A 63 -12.72 -0.28 -3.12
CA TYR A 63 -12.31 0.20 -4.43
C TYR A 63 -11.96 -0.92 -5.40
N GLY A 64 -11.80 -2.14 -4.90
CA GLY A 64 -11.49 -3.31 -5.70
C GLY A 64 -10.53 -4.28 -5.01
N THR A 65 -10.03 -5.24 -5.80
CA THR A 65 -9.08 -6.25 -5.36
C THR A 65 -7.91 -6.36 -6.32
N LEU A 66 -6.70 -6.49 -5.78
CA LEU A 66 -5.49 -6.80 -6.53
C LEU A 66 -5.12 -8.26 -6.27
N ASP A 67 -4.97 -9.03 -7.34
CA ASP A 67 -4.50 -10.40 -7.28
C ASP A 67 -2.96 -10.42 -7.24
N LEU A 68 -2.40 -11.07 -6.21
CA LEU A 68 -0.96 -11.08 -5.96
C LEU A 68 -0.19 -12.05 -6.85
N ASP A 69 -0.85 -13.00 -7.51
CA ASP A 69 -0.20 -13.97 -8.41
C ASP A 69 -0.08 -13.40 -9.82
N SER A 70 -1.14 -12.76 -10.30
CA SER A 70 -1.23 -12.18 -11.65
C SER A 70 -0.95 -10.68 -11.72
N GLY A 71 -0.93 -9.98 -10.58
CA GLY A 71 -0.91 -8.52 -10.52
C GLY A 71 -2.20 -7.86 -11.01
N ARG A 72 -3.25 -8.63 -11.32
CA ARG A 72 -4.46 -8.11 -11.95
C ARG A 72 -5.30 -7.33 -10.95
N PHE A 73 -5.57 -6.06 -11.25
CA PHE A 73 -6.53 -5.27 -10.49
C PHE A 73 -7.95 -5.44 -11.03
N ARG A 74 -8.89 -5.77 -10.13
CA ARG A 74 -10.33 -5.85 -10.40
C ARG A 74 -11.02 -4.71 -9.63
N PRO A 75 -11.44 -3.64 -10.30
CA PRO A 75 -12.10 -2.52 -9.64
C PRO A 75 -13.49 -2.94 -9.14
N SER A 76 -13.97 -2.29 -8.08
CA SER A 76 -15.38 -2.32 -7.71
C SER A 76 -16.19 -1.31 -8.54
N ASP A 77 -17.50 -1.26 -8.32
CA ASP A 77 -18.38 -0.25 -8.93
C ASP A 77 -18.10 1.15 -8.39
N ARG A 78 -17.52 1.26 -7.19
CA ARG A 78 -17.13 2.53 -6.59
C ARG A 78 -15.80 2.99 -7.17
N ARG A 79 -15.85 4.04 -7.97
CA ARG A 79 -14.67 4.68 -8.56
C ARG A 79 -14.07 5.67 -7.58
N LEU A 80 -12.77 5.55 -7.35
CA LEU A 80 -11.97 6.55 -6.66
C LEU A 80 -11.07 7.24 -7.69
N GLU A 81 -11.16 8.56 -7.75
CA GLU A 81 -10.29 9.38 -8.59
C GLU A 81 -8.83 9.27 -8.12
N GLY A 82 -7.89 9.17 -9.07
CA GLY A 82 -6.47 9.05 -8.76
C GLY A 82 -6.02 7.65 -8.32
N LEU A 83 -6.93 6.67 -8.23
CA LEU A 83 -6.58 5.32 -7.77
C LEU A 83 -5.67 4.58 -8.76
N LEU A 84 -5.97 4.65 -10.07
CA LEU A 84 -5.18 3.92 -11.06
C LEU A 84 -3.79 4.53 -11.22
N GLU A 85 -3.69 5.85 -11.07
CA GLU A 85 -2.45 6.61 -11.04
C GLU A 85 -1.63 6.22 -9.82
N LEU A 86 -2.23 6.14 -8.63
CA LEU A 86 -1.58 5.65 -7.42
C LEU A 86 -1.06 4.23 -7.60
N LEU A 87 -1.86 3.32 -8.16
CA LEU A 87 -1.43 1.94 -8.41
C LEU A 87 -0.28 1.88 -9.41
N GLY A 88 -0.33 2.68 -10.48
CA GLY A 88 0.75 2.77 -11.47
C GLY A 88 2.04 3.36 -10.89
N ALA A 89 1.94 4.38 -10.05
CA ALA A 89 3.09 4.94 -9.34
C ALA A 89 3.69 3.92 -8.37
N PHE A 90 2.84 3.22 -7.61
CA PHE A 90 3.29 2.23 -6.62
C PHE A 90 3.91 0.99 -7.28
N ASP A 91 3.41 0.60 -8.45
CA ASP A 91 4.02 -0.47 -9.25
C ASP A 91 5.39 -0.06 -9.81
N ARG A 92 5.53 1.18 -10.27
CA ARG A 92 6.78 1.67 -10.86
C ARG A 92 7.88 1.89 -9.83
N ASP A 93 7.57 2.57 -8.73
CA ASP A 93 8.53 2.86 -7.66
C ASP A 93 7.87 2.80 -6.27
N PRO A 94 7.87 1.61 -5.66
CA PRO A 94 7.28 1.44 -4.34
C PRO A 94 8.09 2.03 -3.20
N VAL A 95 9.38 2.26 -3.40
CA VAL A 95 10.23 2.90 -2.39
C VAL A 95 9.84 4.37 -2.32
N ASP A 96 9.74 5.04 -3.45
CA ASP A 96 9.38 6.45 -3.49
C ASP A 96 7.95 6.70 -3.00
N VAL A 97 6.96 5.89 -3.40
CA VAL A 97 5.58 6.06 -2.91
C VAL A 97 5.49 5.91 -1.38
N ALA A 98 6.16 4.91 -0.80
CA ALA A 98 6.19 4.73 0.64
C ALA A 98 6.92 5.88 1.35
N ALA A 99 8.03 6.35 0.78
CA ALA A 99 8.83 7.43 1.34
C ALA A 99 8.10 8.78 1.29
N SER A 100 7.49 9.10 0.15
CA SER A 100 6.72 10.33 -0.06
C SER A 100 5.55 10.43 0.91
N TYR A 101 4.79 9.35 1.11
CA TYR A 101 3.72 9.33 2.11
C TYR A 101 4.22 9.70 3.51
N GLY A 102 5.32 9.09 3.97
CA GLY A 102 5.81 9.37 5.32
C GLY A 102 6.43 10.75 5.49
N ARG A 103 7.07 11.29 4.44
CA ARG A 103 7.57 12.67 4.44
C ARG A 103 6.43 13.70 4.47
N GLU A 104 5.35 13.44 3.75
CA GLU A 104 4.20 14.34 3.67
C GLU A 104 3.32 14.31 4.92
N THR A 105 3.16 13.14 5.53
CA THR A 105 2.23 12.94 6.66
C THR A 105 2.90 12.92 8.02
N GLY A 106 4.21 12.65 8.07
CA GLY A 106 4.92 12.36 9.31
C GLY A 106 4.62 10.96 9.87
N GLU A 107 3.92 10.08 9.14
CA GLU A 107 3.51 8.76 9.60
C GLU A 107 3.96 7.63 8.66
N CYS A 108 4.30 6.47 9.22
CA CYS A 108 4.66 5.30 8.43
C CYS A 108 3.42 4.70 7.72
N CYS A 109 3.45 4.53 6.39
CA CYS A 109 2.36 3.90 5.64
C CYS A 109 2.07 2.44 6.06
N PHE A 110 3.05 1.73 6.64
CA PHE A 110 2.94 0.32 7.02
C PHE A 110 2.36 0.08 8.42
N CYS A 111 2.80 0.87 9.41
CA CYS A 111 2.44 0.68 10.82
C CYS A 111 1.66 1.84 11.42
N GLN A 112 1.57 2.97 10.71
CA GLN A 112 0.75 4.12 11.05
C GLN A 112 1.12 4.74 12.39
N ARG A 113 2.41 4.61 12.74
CA ARG A 113 3.01 5.30 13.88
C ARG A 113 3.69 6.56 13.37
N PRO A 114 3.68 7.65 14.16
CA PRO A 114 4.47 8.84 13.89
C PRO A 114 5.96 8.52 13.71
N LEU A 115 6.60 9.18 12.76
CA LEU A 115 8.02 9.10 12.48
C LEU A 115 8.75 10.11 13.37
N THR A 116 9.40 9.63 14.43
CA THR A 116 10.11 10.48 15.40
C THR A 116 11.63 10.42 15.28
N ASP A 117 12.19 9.32 14.76
CA ASP A 117 13.62 9.22 14.45
C ASP A 117 13.92 10.02 13.16
N PRO A 118 14.86 10.99 13.17
CA PRO A 118 15.20 11.80 12.00
C PRO A 118 15.56 10.99 10.74
N ARG A 119 16.15 9.80 10.89
CA ARG A 119 16.43 8.89 9.76
C ARG A 119 15.16 8.29 9.20
N SER A 120 14.20 7.97 10.06
CA SER A 120 12.89 7.47 9.65
C SER A 120 12.04 8.56 9.00
N VAL A 121 12.15 9.81 9.47
CA VAL A 121 11.55 10.97 8.80
C VAL A 121 12.12 11.14 7.39
N ARG A 122 13.46 11.12 7.25
CA ARG A 122 14.13 11.23 5.95
C ARG A 122 13.76 10.09 4.99
N ALA A 123 13.72 8.85 5.51
CA ALA A 123 13.34 7.68 4.72
C ALA A 123 11.84 7.61 4.42
N GLY A 124 10.99 8.27 5.23
CA GLY A 124 9.53 8.19 5.17
C GLY A 124 8.92 6.92 5.78
N TYR A 125 9.72 6.08 6.45
CA TYR A 125 9.23 4.92 7.19
C TYR A 125 10.25 4.43 8.22
N GLY A 126 9.77 3.73 9.24
CA GLY A 126 10.61 3.23 10.33
C GLY A 126 11.47 2.02 9.96
N ARG A 127 12.63 1.87 10.61
CA ARG A 127 13.62 0.77 10.41
C ARG A 127 12.98 -0.62 10.33
N THR A 128 12.11 -0.93 11.29
CA THR A 128 11.46 -2.24 11.38
C THR A 128 10.52 -2.48 10.20
N CYS A 129 9.82 -1.44 9.74
CA CYS A 129 8.95 -1.53 8.56
C CYS A 129 9.78 -1.67 7.29
N ALA A 130 10.90 -0.96 7.17
CA ALA A 130 11.84 -1.12 6.06
C ALA A 130 12.33 -2.57 5.96
N LYS A 131 12.86 -3.11 7.05
CA LYS A 131 13.32 -4.52 7.11
C LYS A 131 12.20 -5.51 6.76
N SER A 132 11.00 -5.31 7.29
CA SER A 132 9.86 -6.20 7.05
C SER A 132 9.34 -6.14 5.62
N ASN A 133 9.55 -5.05 4.88
CA ASN A 133 9.05 -4.89 3.52
C ASN A 133 10.16 -4.91 2.47
N GLY A 134 11.43 -5.00 2.87
CA GLY A 134 12.56 -5.02 1.93
C GLY A 134 12.98 -3.67 1.40
N LEU A 135 12.75 -2.60 2.15
CA LEU A 135 13.03 -1.24 1.72
C LEU A 135 14.38 -0.77 2.28
N PRO A 136 15.09 0.14 1.59
CA PRO A 136 16.31 0.75 2.12
C PRO A 136 16.01 1.56 3.38
N TRP A 137 16.94 1.59 4.33
CA TRP A 137 16.79 2.43 5.53
C TRP A 137 18.17 2.81 6.08
N GLY A 138 18.36 4.10 6.34
CA GLY A 138 19.64 4.69 6.75
C GLY A 138 20.01 5.85 5.86
#